data_AF-A0A1G5G6S0-F1
#
_entry.id   AF-A0A1G5G6S0-F1
#
_cell.length_a   1.000
_cell.length_b   1.000
_cell.length_c   1.000
_cell.angle_alpha   90.00
_cell.angle_beta   90.00
_cell.angle_gamma   90.00
#
_symmetry.space_group_name_H-M   'P 1'
#
loop_
_entity.id
_entity.type
_entity.pdbx_description
1 polymer ?
#
loop_
_entity_poly.entity_id
_entity_poly.type
_entity_poly.pdbx_seq_one_letter_code
_entity_poly.pdbx_strand_id
1 'polypeptide(L)'
;MNQTANTSSKKRRMRLPLYAAGGAVVGFISSAAFTKLPSDLNWTLSVYYDYDLLFALIALVVLVMTIWNSISLARTPSARPEEEEADDISDHPSLMSPAERSLGSAMMLSTFSVITSFAWVALALSLYASSRDLPKSSNLFTLGNLVAACIAVIIVVVLQSVTIKRYNRYFPDRALDLNSRNMQKNHFEKLDEGEKWIVYRAAYRSFQMMNLLLGVGMAALVVYSILYSFAAFPIILLSVIWIINIGVYFRETYRAQKQ
;
A
#
# COMPACT_ATOMS: atom_id res chain seq x y z
N MET A 1 16.02 46.24 -10.70
CA MET A 1 16.60 44.90 -10.98
C MET A 1 15.53 43.84 -10.72
N ASN A 2 14.72 43.51 -11.74
CA ASN A 2 13.63 42.52 -11.67
C ASN A 2 13.79 41.49 -12.80
N GLN A 3 14.60 40.43 -12.57
CA GLN A 3 14.78 39.37 -13.58
C GLN A 3 14.61 37.92 -13.06
N THR A 4 14.20 37.71 -11.80
CA THR A 4 14.12 36.34 -11.25
C THR A 4 12.72 35.70 -11.28
N ALA A 5 11.64 36.45 -11.55
CA ALA A 5 10.28 35.91 -11.49
C ALA A 5 9.82 35.14 -12.74
N ASN A 6 10.51 35.23 -13.89
CA ASN A 6 9.97 34.77 -15.18
C ASN A 6 10.41 33.33 -15.58
N THR A 7 11.30 32.68 -14.83
CA THR A 7 11.86 31.36 -15.23
C THR A 7 11.05 30.17 -14.71
N SER A 8 10.30 30.32 -13.62
CA SER A 8 9.47 29.26 -13.00
C SER A 8 8.18 28.97 -13.79
N SER A 9 7.49 30.01 -14.25
CA SER A 9 6.26 29.92 -15.06
C SER A 9 6.50 29.21 -16.40
N LYS A 10 7.64 29.50 -17.05
CA LYS A 10 8.03 28.92 -18.35
C LYS A 10 8.31 27.42 -18.25
N LYS A 11 8.99 26.96 -17.18
CA LYS A 11 9.25 25.53 -16.93
C LYS A 11 7.97 24.73 -16.66
N ARG A 12 6.98 25.31 -15.98
CA ARG A 12 5.70 24.65 -15.69
C ARG A 12 4.80 24.57 -16.93
N ARG A 13 4.77 25.63 -17.75
CA ARG A 13 4.06 25.64 -19.05
C ARG A 13 4.67 24.69 -20.09
N MET A 14 5.97 24.42 -20.04
CA MET A 14 6.65 23.51 -20.97
C MET A 14 6.51 22.01 -20.62
N ARG A 15 6.12 21.67 -19.38
CA ARG A 15 5.83 20.29 -18.97
C ARG A 15 4.47 19.80 -19.49
N LEU A 16 3.50 20.69 -19.63
CA LEU A 16 2.16 20.35 -20.13
C LEU A 16 2.17 19.78 -21.57
N PRO A 17 2.85 20.40 -22.57
CA PRO A 17 2.96 19.81 -23.90
C PRO A 17 3.83 18.54 -23.91
N LEU A 18 4.77 18.39 -22.97
CA LEU A 18 5.58 17.18 -22.85
C LEU A 18 4.74 15.98 -22.35
N TYR A 19 3.86 16.20 -21.38
CA TYR A 19 2.91 15.18 -20.92
C TYR A 19 1.83 14.89 -21.97
N ALA A 20 1.37 15.91 -22.70
CA ALA A 20 0.44 15.72 -23.83
C ALA A 20 1.10 14.95 -24.98
N ALA A 21 2.35 15.22 -25.31
CA ALA A 21 3.12 14.48 -26.30
C ALA A 21 3.37 13.03 -25.84
N GLY A 22 3.70 12.81 -24.56
CA GLY A 22 3.81 11.47 -23.98
C GLY A 22 2.49 10.69 -24.06
N GLY A 23 1.37 11.32 -23.72
CA GLY A 23 0.03 10.74 -23.87
C GLY A 23 -0.34 10.46 -25.33
N ALA A 24 0.05 11.32 -26.27
CA ALA A 24 -0.19 11.11 -27.70
C ALA A 24 0.64 9.95 -28.27
N VAL A 25 1.90 9.80 -27.85
CA VAL A 25 2.76 8.67 -28.25
C VAL A 25 2.22 7.36 -27.69
N VAL A 26 1.82 7.33 -26.41
CA VAL A 26 1.20 6.15 -25.80
C VAL A 26 -0.15 5.83 -26.43
N GLY A 27 -0.98 6.84 -26.72
CA GLY A 27 -2.25 6.69 -27.42
C GLY A 27 -2.10 6.19 -28.86
N PHE A 28 -1.09 6.67 -29.58
CA PHE A 28 -0.78 6.21 -30.94
C PHE A 28 -0.24 4.79 -30.95
N ILE A 29 0.66 4.42 -30.02
CA ILE A 29 1.16 3.04 -29.90
C ILE A 29 0.02 2.09 -29.50
N SER A 30 -0.88 2.52 -28.60
CA SER A 30 -2.05 1.75 -28.22
C SER A 30 -3.00 1.57 -29.41
N SER A 31 -3.34 2.65 -30.12
CA SER A 31 -4.19 2.63 -31.31
C SER A 31 -3.60 1.76 -32.44
N ALA A 32 -2.31 1.88 -32.72
CA ALA A 32 -1.61 1.08 -33.72
C ALA A 32 -1.50 -0.41 -33.33
N ALA A 33 -1.52 -0.72 -32.03
CA ALA A 33 -1.66 -2.09 -31.54
C ALA A 33 -3.10 -2.60 -31.71
N PHE A 34 -4.11 -1.75 -31.47
CA PHE A 34 -5.53 -2.08 -31.65
C PHE A 34 -5.94 -2.28 -33.12
N THR A 35 -5.35 -1.56 -34.07
CA THR A 35 -5.63 -1.76 -35.51
C THR A 35 -4.98 -3.01 -36.11
N LYS A 36 -4.04 -3.64 -35.38
CA LYS A 36 -3.45 -4.95 -35.73
C LYS A 36 -4.08 -6.11 -34.98
N LEU A 37 -5.19 -5.90 -34.26
CA LEU A 37 -5.97 -7.05 -33.78
C LEU A 37 -6.75 -7.64 -34.96
N PRO A 38 -6.65 -8.96 -35.21
CA PRO A 38 -7.48 -9.61 -36.20
C PRO A 38 -8.95 -9.36 -35.87
N SER A 39 -9.73 -9.00 -36.89
CA SER A 39 -11.15 -8.62 -36.85
C SER A 39 -12.09 -9.72 -36.32
N ASP A 40 -11.56 -10.91 -36.00
CA ASP A 40 -12.30 -12.05 -35.46
C ASP A 40 -12.03 -12.26 -33.97
N LEU A 41 -12.01 -11.18 -33.18
CA LEU A 41 -12.12 -11.30 -31.73
C LEU A 41 -13.57 -11.67 -31.38
N ASN A 42 -13.85 -12.97 -31.43
CA ASN A 42 -14.94 -13.55 -30.66
C ASN A 42 -14.68 -13.23 -29.18
N TRP A 43 -15.32 -12.18 -28.67
CA TRP A 43 -15.44 -11.87 -27.24
C TRP A 43 -16.32 -12.90 -26.55
N THR A 44 -15.94 -14.17 -26.66
CA THR A 44 -16.32 -15.13 -25.65
C THR A 44 -15.48 -14.78 -24.44
N LEU A 45 -16.11 -14.53 -23.29
CA LEU A 45 -15.42 -14.51 -21.99
C LEU A 45 -14.99 -15.95 -21.70
N SER A 46 -14.05 -16.45 -22.49
CA SER A 46 -13.38 -17.71 -22.30
C SER A 46 -12.30 -17.44 -21.27
N VAL A 47 -12.60 -17.74 -20.01
CA VAL A 47 -11.60 -17.85 -18.96
C VAL A 47 -10.57 -18.87 -19.46
N TYR A 48 -9.45 -18.40 -20.01
CA TYR A 48 -8.48 -19.25 -20.69
C TYR A 48 -7.55 -19.93 -19.66
N TYR A 49 -7.39 -19.33 -18.47
CA TYR A 49 -6.73 -19.94 -17.32
C TYR A 49 -7.59 -19.89 -16.06
N ASP A 50 -7.57 -20.97 -15.27
CA ASP A 50 -8.31 -21.12 -14.01
C ASP A 50 -8.06 -20.01 -12.98
N TYR A 51 -6.94 -19.27 -13.11
CA TYR A 51 -6.52 -18.20 -12.19
C TYR A 51 -6.70 -16.77 -12.73
N ASP A 52 -7.18 -16.59 -13.96
CA ASP A 52 -7.32 -15.27 -14.59
C ASP A 52 -8.19 -14.32 -13.76
N LEU A 53 -9.33 -14.83 -13.26
CA LEU A 53 -10.28 -14.04 -12.49
C LEU A 53 -9.70 -13.62 -11.14
N LEU A 54 -8.90 -14.48 -10.49
CA LEU A 54 -8.24 -14.18 -9.23
C LEU A 54 -7.23 -13.04 -9.42
N PHE A 55 -6.36 -13.12 -10.42
CA PHE A 55 -5.38 -12.06 -10.68
C PHE A 55 -6.02 -10.78 -11.19
N ALA A 56 -7.08 -10.87 -12.00
CA ALA A 56 -7.86 -9.70 -12.42
C ALA A 56 -8.50 -9.00 -11.21
N LEU A 57 -9.03 -9.75 -10.25
CA LEU A 57 -9.59 -9.19 -9.01
C LEU A 57 -8.51 -8.53 -8.15
N ILE A 58 -7.36 -9.17 -7.94
CA ILE A 58 -6.24 -8.56 -7.20
C ILE A 58 -5.75 -7.28 -7.90
N ALA A 59 -5.60 -7.31 -9.22
CA ALA A 59 -5.22 -6.16 -10.01
C ALA A 59 -6.23 -5.01 -9.88
N LEU A 60 -7.53 -5.32 -9.94
CA LEU A 60 -8.62 -4.37 -9.72
C LEU A 60 -8.54 -3.76 -8.31
N VAL A 61 -8.34 -4.57 -7.28
CA VAL A 61 -8.21 -4.10 -5.89
C VAL A 61 -7.03 -3.13 -5.76
N VAL A 62 -5.86 -3.50 -6.28
CA VAL A 62 -4.67 -2.62 -6.26
C VAL A 62 -4.93 -1.33 -7.04
N LEU A 63 -5.61 -1.40 -8.18
CA LEU A 63 -5.96 -0.24 -8.99
C LEU A 63 -6.92 0.69 -8.23
N VAL A 64 -7.97 0.16 -7.62
CA VAL A 64 -8.93 0.94 -6.83
C VAL A 64 -8.23 1.60 -5.63
N MET A 65 -7.40 0.87 -4.90
CA MET A 65 -6.66 1.42 -3.75
C MET A 65 -5.69 2.53 -4.17
N THR A 66 -5.00 2.37 -5.30
CA THR A 66 -4.06 3.40 -5.82
C THR A 66 -4.75 4.64 -6.35
N ILE A 67 -5.88 4.49 -7.06
CA ILE A 67 -6.72 5.62 -7.48
C ILE A 67 -7.29 6.35 -6.25
N TRP A 68 -7.86 5.61 -5.31
CA TRP A 68 -8.40 6.18 -4.08
C TRP A 68 -7.34 6.95 -3.29
N ASN A 69 -6.11 6.41 -3.21
CA ASN A 69 -5.00 7.08 -2.54
C ASN A 69 -4.60 8.38 -3.26
N SER A 70 -4.52 8.33 -4.58
CA SER A 70 -4.17 9.49 -5.41
C SER A 70 -5.21 10.61 -5.31
N ILE A 71 -6.50 10.25 -5.30
CA ILE A 71 -7.61 11.21 -5.11
C ILE A 71 -7.57 11.79 -3.70
N SER A 72 -7.37 10.96 -2.67
CA SER A 72 -7.27 11.41 -1.29
C SER A 72 -6.15 12.44 -1.14
N LEU A 73 -4.98 12.15 -1.72
CA LEU A 73 -3.84 13.06 -1.69
C LEU A 73 -4.09 14.37 -2.45
N ALA A 74 -4.79 14.31 -3.58
CA ALA A 74 -5.15 15.49 -4.36
C ALA A 74 -6.15 16.40 -3.64
N ARG A 75 -7.01 15.84 -2.78
CA ARG A 75 -8.01 16.59 -1.99
C ARG A 75 -7.44 17.18 -0.70
N THR A 76 -6.36 16.64 -0.15
CA THR A 76 -5.71 17.21 1.04
C THR A 76 -4.98 18.53 0.72
N PRO A 77 -5.09 19.58 1.56
CA PRO A 77 -4.35 20.85 1.39
C PRO A 77 -2.86 20.72 1.70
N SER A 78 -2.02 21.47 0.97
CA SER A 78 -0.54 21.31 0.93
C SER A 78 0.16 21.54 2.27
N ALA A 79 -0.40 22.43 3.07
CA ALA A 79 0.12 22.90 4.33
C ALA A 79 -1.04 22.97 5.34
N ARG A 80 -0.71 22.86 6.62
CA ARG A 80 -1.61 23.20 7.71
C ARG A 80 -2.01 24.67 7.54
N PRO A 81 -3.30 25.04 7.58
CA PRO A 81 -3.69 26.44 7.71
C PRO A 81 -2.97 27.00 8.95
N GLU A 82 -2.36 28.17 8.85
CA GLU A 82 -1.94 28.89 10.05
C GLU A 82 -3.22 29.12 10.86
N GLU A 83 -3.31 28.47 12.01
CA GLU A 83 -4.37 28.73 12.97
C GLU A 83 -4.16 30.19 13.39
N GLU A 84 -4.99 31.10 12.86
CA GLU A 84 -5.20 32.40 13.48
C GLU A 84 -5.47 32.12 14.95
N GLU A 85 -4.67 32.74 15.82
CA GLU A 85 -4.71 32.62 17.28
C GLU A 85 -6.16 32.73 17.78
N ALA A 86 -6.82 31.58 17.88
CA ALA A 86 -8.11 31.47 18.55
C ALA A 86 -7.81 31.33 20.03
N ASP A 87 -7.53 32.48 20.65
CA ASP A 87 -7.97 32.77 22.01
C ASP A 87 -9.48 32.54 22.06
N ASP A 88 -9.94 31.30 22.26
CA ASP A 88 -11.20 31.08 22.96
C ASP A 88 -11.27 29.70 23.61
N ILE A 89 -11.61 29.76 24.89
CA ILE A 89 -11.82 28.65 25.80
C ILE A 89 -13.00 27.84 25.26
N SER A 90 -12.73 26.69 24.63
CA SER A 90 -13.77 25.70 24.36
C SER A 90 -13.28 24.30 24.69
N ASP A 91 -13.90 23.74 25.74
CA ASP A 91 -13.81 22.35 26.18
C ASP A 91 -14.41 21.38 25.15
N HIS A 92 -13.94 21.44 23.91
CA HIS A 92 -14.28 20.48 22.88
C HIS A 92 -13.06 19.57 22.64
N PRO A 93 -13.20 18.24 22.76
CA PRO A 93 -12.10 17.31 22.53
C PRO A 93 -11.61 17.53 21.11
N SER A 94 -10.32 17.84 20.98
CA SER A 94 -9.57 18.07 19.74
C SER A 94 -10.19 17.36 18.52
N LEU A 95 -11.07 18.07 17.82
CA LEU A 95 -11.73 17.55 16.64
C LEU A 95 -10.66 17.49 15.55
N MET A 96 -10.07 16.31 15.36
CA MET A 96 -9.11 16.03 14.28
C MET A 96 -9.61 16.67 12.98
N SER A 97 -8.82 17.60 12.44
CA SER A 97 -9.25 18.39 11.29
C SER A 97 -9.59 17.46 10.11
N PRO A 98 -10.59 17.79 9.27
CA PRO A 98 -10.95 16.96 8.11
C PRO A 98 -9.74 16.63 7.21
N ALA A 99 -8.78 17.56 7.12
CA ALA A 99 -7.53 17.36 6.40
C ALA A 99 -6.63 16.29 7.05
N GLU A 100 -6.52 16.28 8.37
CA GLU A 100 -5.75 15.28 9.13
C GLU A 100 -6.36 13.88 9.00
N ARG A 101 -7.69 13.80 9.09
CA ARG A 101 -8.42 12.54 8.93
C ARG A 101 -8.21 11.93 7.55
N SER A 102 -8.31 12.75 6.51
CA SER A 102 -8.12 12.29 5.12
C SER A 102 -6.67 11.90 4.83
N LEU A 103 -5.70 12.61 5.40
CA LEU A 103 -4.27 12.27 5.30
C LEU A 103 -3.93 10.98 6.07
N GLY A 104 -4.47 10.80 7.27
CA GLY A 104 -4.35 9.54 8.02
C GLY A 104 -4.96 8.36 7.28
N SER A 105 -6.14 8.57 6.67
CA SER A 105 -6.77 7.55 5.82
C SER A 105 -5.94 7.25 4.57
N ALA A 106 -5.31 8.25 3.94
CA ALA A 106 -4.42 8.05 2.79
C ALA A 106 -3.19 7.22 3.19
N MET A 107 -2.61 7.48 4.37
CA MET A 107 -1.45 6.74 4.88
C MET A 107 -1.78 5.28 5.21
N MET A 108 -2.95 5.01 5.81
CA MET A 108 -3.41 3.65 6.07
C MET A 108 -3.62 2.86 4.77
N LEU A 109 -4.31 3.48 3.81
CA LEU A 109 -4.60 2.93 2.50
C LEU A 109 -3.33 2.65 1.69
N SER A 110 -2.35 3.55 1.75
CA SER A 110 -1.08 3.36 1.05
C SER A 110 -0.32 2.17 1.62
N THR A 111 -0.32 2.00 2.96
CA THR A 111 0.27 0.81 3.60
C THR A 111 -0.43 -0.48 3.18
N PHE A 112 -1.77 -0.50 3.14
CA PHE A 112 -2.52 -1.67 2.65
C PHE A 112 -2.26 -1.96 1.17
N SER A 113 -2.12 -0.93 0.35
CA SER A 113 -1.76 -1.09 -1.06
C SER A 113 -0.41 -1.79 -1.18
N VAL A 114 0.59 -1.38 -0.40
CA VAL A 114 1.94 -1.98 -0.42
C VAL A 114 1.86 -3.47 -0.08
N ILE A 115 1.18 -3.82 1.02
CA ILE A 115 1.01 -5.22 1.45
C ILE A 115 0.32 -6.06 0.37
N THR A 116 -0.75 -5.52 -0.23
CA THR A 116 -1.51 -6.21 -1.28
C THR A 116 -0.66 -6.43 -2.54
N SER A 117 0.14 -5.45 -2.97
CA SER A 117 1.02 -5.60 -4.12
C SER A 117 2.15 -6.61 -3.88
N PHE A 118 2.70 -6.68 -2.67
CA PHE A 118 3.66 -7.73 -2.31
C PHE A 118 3.04 -9.12 -2.33
N ALA A 119 1.80 -9.26 -1.83
CA ALA A 119 1.06 -10.52 -1.90
C ALA A 119 0.81 -10.93 -3.37
N TRP A 120 0.46 -9.98 -4.24
CA TRP A 120 0.29 -10.25 -5.67
C TRP A 120 1.58 -10.78 -6.32
N VAL A 121 2.73 -10.14 -6.06
CA VAL A 121 4.03 -10.62 -6.59
C VAL A 121 4.36 -12.02 -6.06
N ALA A 122 4.13 -12.30 -4.77
CA ALA A 122 4.38 -13.61 -4.19
C ALA A 122 3.54 -14.70 -4.87
N LEU A 123 2.24 -14.43 -5.10
CA LEU A 123 1.33 -15.34 -5.81
C LEU A 123 1.73 -15.51 -7.28
N ALA A 124 2.05 -14.43 -7.98
CA ALA A 124 2.49 -14.47 -9.37
C ALA A 124 3.80 -15.25 -9.54
N LEU A 125 4.74 -15.11 -8.60
CA LEU A 125 6.00 -15.84 -8.59
C LEU A 125 5.77 -17.34 -8.31
N SER A 126 4.89 -17.67 -7.35
CA SER A 126 4.52 -19.05 -7.06
C SER A 126 3.91 -19.73 -8.29
N LEU A 127 2.98 -19.04 -8.98
CA LEU A 127 2.40 -19.58 -10.21
C LEU A 127 3.45 -19.72 -11.31
N TYR A 128 4.31 -18.71 -11.51
CA TYR A 128 5.39 -18.78 -12.49
C TYR A 128 6.35 -19.93 -12.23
N ALA A 129 6.62 -20.27 -10.97
CA ALA A 129 7.44 -21.41 -10.61
C ALA A 129 6.74 -22.75 -10.88
N SER A 130 5.44 -22.86 -10.59
CA SER A 130 4.65 -24.08 -10.80
C SER A 130 4.30 -24.34 -12.28
N SER A 131 4.21 -23.30 -13.11
CA SER A 131 3.84 -23.44 -14.53
C SER A 131 5.02 -23.72 -15.47
N ARG A 132 6.26 -23.80 -14.98
CA ARG A 132 7.47 -23.93 -15.83
C ARG A 132 7.45 -25.13 -16.77
N ASP A 133 6.76 -26.20 -16.38
CA ASP A 133 6.68 -27.45 -17.14
C ASP A 133 5.44 -27.53 -18.07
N LEU A 134 4.57 -26.52 -18.08
CA LEU A 134 3.36 -26.47 -18.91
C LEU A 134 3.64 -25.92 -20.33
N PRO A 135 2.72 -26.18 -21.31
CA PRO A 135 2.93 -25.79 -22.70
C PRO A 135 3.14 -24.28 -22.88
N LYS A 136 3.92 -23.92 -23.91
CA LYS A 136 4.46 -22.56 -24.15
C LYS A 136 3.46 -21.41 -24.09
N SER A 137 2.17 -21.62 -24.41
CA SER A 137 1.15 -20.56 -24.36
C SER A 137 0.86 -20.10 -22.93
N SER A 138 0.86 -21.01 -21.95
CA SER A 138 0.67 -20.70 -20.52
C SER A 138 1.77 -19.84 -19.92
N ASN A 139 2.99 -19.96 -20.46
CA ASN A 139 4.16 -19.29 -19.90
C ASN A 139 4.20 -17.79 -20.20
N LEU A 140 3.63 -17.36 -21.33
CA LEU A 140 3.56 -15.95 -21.71
C LEU A 140 2.63 -15.16 -20.78
N PHE A 141 1.45 -15.72 -20.45
CA PHE A 141 0.51 -15.10 -19.53
C PHE A 141 1.11 -14.99 -18.12
N THR A 142 1.66 -16.08 -17.59
CA THR A 142 2.23 -16.08 -16.23
C THR A 142 3.43 -15.15 -16.11
N LEU A 143 4.27 -15.05 -17.15
CA LEU A 143 5.36 -14.07 -17.22
C LEU A 143 4.82 -12.64 -17.28
N GLY A 144 3.80 -12.38 -18.11
CA GLY A 144 3.15 -11.07 -18.21
C GLY A 144 2.54 -10.61 -16.88
N ASN A 145 1.86 -11.51 -16.16
CA ASN A 145 1.30 -11.24 -14.83
C ASN A 145 2.39 -10.93 -13.79
N LEU A 146 3.50 -11.67 -13.80
CA LEU A 146 4.64 -11.39 -12.91
C LEU A 146 5.24 -10.02 -13.18
N VAL A 147 5.45 -9.66 -14.46
CA VAL A 147 5.95 -8.34 -14.84
C VAL A 147 4.98 -7.23 -14.42
N ALA A 148 3.68 -7.43 -14.63
CA ALA A 148 2.64 -6.48 -14.19
C ALA A 148 2.64 -6.28 -12.67
N ALA A 149 2.74 -7.37 -11.89
CA ALA A 149 2.80 -7.31 -10.43
C ALA A 149 4.05 -6.56 -9.94
N CYS A 150 5.21 -6.77 -10.57
CA CYS A 150 6.44 -6.02 -10.28
C CYS A 150 6.29 -4.52 -10.55
N ILE A 151 5.69 -4.16 -11.70
CA ILE A 151 5.40 -2.75 -12.03
C ILE A 151 4.44 -2.14 -10.99
N ALA A 152 3.40 -2.89 -10.59
CA ALA A 152 2.46 -2.44 -9.57
C ALA A 152 3.15 -2.15 -8.23
N VAL A 153 4.06 -3.00 -7.76
CA VAL A 153 4.85 -2.75 -6.54
C VAL A 153 5.64 -1.45 -6.65
N ILE A 154 6.31 -1.20 -7.78
CA ILE A 154 7.07 0.04 -7.99
C ILE A 154 6.14 1.26 -7.89
N ILE A 155 4.98 1.22 -8.57
CA ILE A 155 3.99 2.31 -8.54
C ILE A 155 3.52 2.56 -7.11
N VAL A 156 3.16 1.51 -6.37
CA VAL A 156 2.63 1.64 -5.01
C VAL A 156 3.70 2.14 -4.03
N VAL A 157 4.95 1.68 -4.15
CA VAL A 157 6.06 2.16 -3.30
C VAL A 157 6.40 3.62 -3.59
N VAL A 158 6.38 4.04 -4.86
CA VAL A 158 6.55 5.45 -5.23
C VAL A 158 5.40 6.28 -4.65
N LEU A 159 4.16 5.79 -4.77
CA LEU A 159 2.99 6.48 -4.24
C LEU A 159 3.02 6.59 -2.70
N GLN A 160 3.45 5.53 -2.00
CA GLN A 160 3.70 5.56 -0.55
C GLN A 160 4.74 6.62 -0.20
N SER A 161 5.83 6.71 -0.95
CA SER A 161 6.88 7.71 -0.74
C SER A 161 6.36 9.14 -0.93
N VAL A 162 5.51 9.37 -1.94
CA VAL A 162 4.84 10.65 -2.15
C VAL A 162 3.86 10.96 -1.01
N THR A 163 3.11 9.97 -0.53
CA THR A 163 2.19 10.09 0.60
C THR A 163 2.95 10.49 1.88
N ILE A 164 4.09 9.87 2.16
CA ILE A 164 4.94 10.18 3.33
C ILE A 164 5.55 11.59 3.21
N LYS A 165 6.04 11.99 2.02
CA LYS A 165 6.51 13.36 1.80
C LYS A 165 5.41 14.39 2.06
N ARG A 166 4.18 14.04 1.68
CA ARG A 166 3.02 14.89 1.91
C ARG A 166 2.66 14.98 3.38
N TYR A 167 2.71 13.86 4.09
CA TYR A 167 2.55 13.78 5.53
C TYR A 167 3.57 14.66 6.25
N ASN A 168 4.86 14.55 5.89
CA ASN A 168 5.93 15.37 6.49
C ASN A 168 5.77 16.87 6.24
N ARG A 169 5.14 17.26 5.12
CA ARG A 169 4.85 18.67 4.83
C ARG A 169 3.69 19.21 5.69
N TYR A 170 2.71 18.35 5.98
CA TYR A 170 1.57 18.72 6.81
C TYR A 170 1.93 18.71 8.30
N PHE A 171 2.79 17.77 8.72
CA PHE A 171 3.27 17.62 10.09
C PHE A 171 4.81 17.69 10.16
N PRO A 172 5.40 18.90 10.12
CA PRO A 172 6.86 19.05 10.18
C PRO A 172 7.45 18.55 11.52
N ASP A 173 6.76 18.78 12.65
CA ASP A 173 7.25 18.48 13.99
C ASP A 173 7.37 16.97 14.25
N ARG A 174 6.54 16.16 13.59
CA ARG A 174 6.53 14.69 13.66
C ARG A 174 6.93 14.02 12.34
N ALA A 175 7.79 14.68 11.56
CA ALA A 175 8.22 14.16 10.26
C ALA A 175 8.86 12.75 10.34
N LEU A 176 8.45 11.90 9.41
CA LEU A 176 8.94 10.54 9.19
C LEU A 176 10.19 10.58 8.31
N ASP A 177 11.32 10.13 8.86
CA ASP A 177 12.56 10.02 8.09
C ASP A 177 12.63 8.66 7.38
N LEU A 178 12.33 8.68 6.07
CA LEU A 178 12.38 7.52 5.17
C LEU A 178 13.76 6.87 5.08
N ASN A 179 14.85 7.62 5.34
CA ASN A 179 16.21 7.09 5.26
C ASN A 179 16.70 6.52 6.58
N SER A 180 15.99 6.78 7.68
CA SER A 180 16.36 6.26 8.99
C SER A 180 15.91 4.79 9.14
N ARG A 181 16.83 3.92 9.57
CA ARG A 181 16.53 2.52 9.90
C ARG A 181 15.48 2.37 11.01
N ASN A 182 15.37 3.39 11.86
CA ASN A 182 14.50 3.42 13.03
C ASN A 182 13.36 4.43 12.87
N MET A 183 12.84 4.61 11.64
CA MET A 183 11.82 5.61 11.32
C MET A 183 10.64 5.63 12.31
N GLN A 184 10.08 4.45 12.64
CA GLN A 184 8.95 4.37 13.56
C GLN A 184 9.32 4.74 15.00
N LYS A 185 10.52 4.35 15.46
CA LYS A 185 11.02 4.70 16.79
C LYS A 185 11.28 6.21 16.89
N ASN A 186 11.98 6.78 15.91
CA ASN A 186 12.27 8.21 15.85
C ASN A 186 10.98 9.05 15.75
N HIS A 187 9.97 8.54 15.04
CA HIS A 187 8.65 9.18 15.00
C HIS A 187 7.96 9.11 16.35
N PHE A 188 7.97 7.94 17.00
CA PHE A 188 7.36 7.74 18.31
C PHE A 188 7.98 8.65 19.40
N GLU A 189 9.29 8.87 19.37
CA GLU A 189 9.98 9.73 20.33
C GLU A 189 9.52 11.19 20.26
N LYS A 190 9.15 11.69 19.06
CA LYS A 190 8.68 13.06 18.80
C LYS A 190 7.24 13.33 19.25
N LEU A 191 6.45 12.30 19.54
CA LEU A 191 5.07 12.44 19.99
C LEU A 191 5.02 12.96 21.42
N ASP A 192 3.96 13.72 21.75
CA ASP A 192 3.69 14.11 23.14
C ASP A 192 3.23 12.90 23.99
N GLU A 193 3.06 13.09 25.30
CA GLU A 193 2.67 12.01 26.21
C GLU A 193 1.27 11.45 25.92
N GLY A 194 0.33 12.30 25.50
CA GLY A 194 -1.05 11.91 25.17
C GLY A 194 -1.11 11.06 23.90
N GLU A 195 -0.42 11.49 22.85
CA GLU A 195 -0.26 10.79 21.58
C GLU A 195 0.46 9.46 21.76
N LYS A 196 1.52 9.42 22.59
CA LYS A 196 2.19 8.16 22.96
C LYS A 196 1.22 7.19 23.62
N TRP A 197 0.38 7.66 24.54
CA TRP A 197 -0.62 6.82 25.19
C TRP A 197 -1.67 6.27 24.22
N ILE A 198 -2.12 7.08 23.26
CA ILE A 198 -3.02 6.63 22.18
C ILE A 198 -2.34 5.54 21.34
N VAL A 199 -1.08 5.74 20.94
CA VAL A 199 -0.31 4.74 20.18
C VAL A 199 -0.12 3.45 20.99
N TYR A 200 0.18 3.52 22.28
CA TYR A 200 0.29 2.33 23.13
C TYR A 200 -1.04 1.56 23.21
N ARG A 201 -2.16 2.26 23.42
CA ARG A 201 -3.49 1.64 23.45
C ARG A 201 -3.85 1.00 22.11
N ALA A 202 -3.55 1.67 21.00
CA ALA A 202 -3.75 1.14 19.66
C ALA A 202 -2.87 -0.09 19.37
N ALA A 203 -1.59 -0.05 19.77
CA ALA A 203 -0.67 -1.16 19.62
C ALA A 203 -1.11 -2.39 20.43
N TYR A 204 -1.55 -2.19 21.68
CA TYR A 204 -2.07 -3.26 22.51
C TYR A 204 -3.34 -3.89 21.91
N ARG A 205 -4.27 -3.06 21.41
CA ARG A 205 -5.48 -3.55 20.74
C ARG A 205 -5.17 -4.30 19.45
N SER A 206 -4.18 -3.84 18.67
CA SER A 206 -3.68 -4.53 17.48
C SER A 206 -3.09 -5.90 17.84
N PHE A 207 -2.30 -5.97 18.92
CA PHE A 207 -1.75 -7.24 19.42
C PHE A 207 -2.85 -8.23 19.84
N GLN A 208 -3.88 -7.77 20.57
CA GLN A 208 -5.02 -8.61 20.93
C GLN A 208 -5.75 -9.14 19.70
N MET A 209 -6.02 -8.27 18.72
CA MET A 209 -6.66 -8.67 17.46
C MET A 209 -5.78 -9.63 16.65
N MET A 210 -4.47 -9.45 16.63
CA MET A 210 -3.54 -10.36 15.98
C MET A 210 -3.61 -11.76 16.60
N ASN A 211 -3.65 -11.88 17.93
CA ASN A 211 -3.80 -13.18 18.59
C ASN A 211 -5.13 -13.86 18.26
N LEU A 212 -6.23 -13.10 18.20
CA LEU A 212 -7.52 -13.62 17.75
C LEU A 212 -7.44 -14.12 16.30
N LEU A 213 -6.87 -13.31 15.39
CA LEU A 213 -6.74 -13.64 13.97
C LEU A 213 -5.82 -14.84 13.73
N LEU A 214 -4.74 -14.98 14.49
CA LEU A 214 -3.87 -16.16 14.44
C LEU A 214 -4.62 -17.42 14.89
N GLY A 215 -5.40 -17.33 15.97
CA GLY A 215 -6.23 -18.45 16.45
C GLY A 215 -7.32 -18.85 15.45
N VAL A 216 -8.07 -17.88 14.92
CA VAL A 216 -9.09 -18.11 13.88
C VAL A 216 -8.46 -18.64 12.59
N GLY A 217 -7.33 -18.07 12.17
CA GLY A 217 -6.58 -18.53 11.00
C GLY A 217 -6.09 -19.97 11.15
N MET A 218 -5.66 -20.35 12.36
CA MET A 218 -5.26 -21.72 12.66
C MET A 218 -6.45 -22.69 12.52
N ALA A 219 -7.59 -22.36 13.11
CA ALA A 219 -8.81 -23.16 12.98
C ALA A 219 -9.25 -23.29 11.50
N ALA A 220 -9.19 -22.19 10.75
CA ALA A 220 -9.52 -22.18 9.32
C ALA A 220 -8.59 -23.09 8.50
N LEU A 221 -7.27 -23.06 8.74
CA LEU A 221 -6.32 -23.94 8.06
C LEU A 221 -6.54 -25.42 8.38
N VAL A 222 -6.90 -25.76 9.63
CA VAL A 222 -7.23 -27.13 10.02
C VAL A 222 -8.48 -27.61 9.29
N VAL A 223 -9.56 -26.81 9.31
CA VAL A 223 -10.79 -27.15 8.57
C VAL A 223 -10.49 -27.31 7.08
N TYR A 224 -9.72 -26.40 6.49
CA TYR A 224 -9.30 -26.49 5.10
C TYR A 224 -8.52 -27.77 4.81
N SER A 225 -7.62 -28.20 5.70
CA SER A 225 -6.84 -29.43 5.55
C SER A 225 -7.67 -30.72 5.65
N ILE A 226 -8.82 -30.67 6.34
CA ILE A 226 -9.75 -31.80 6.43
C ILE A 226 -10.58 -31.90 5.14
N LEU A 227 -11.01 -30.76 4.60
CA LEU A 227 -11.82 -30.70 3.38
C LEU A 227 -11.00 -30.94 2.11
N TYR A 228 -9.75 -30.51 2.10
CA TYR A 228 -8.83 -30.64 0.97
C TYR A 228 -7.51 -31.24 1.45
N SER A 229 -7.01 -32.27 0.76
CA SER A 229 -5.69 -32.82 1.04
C SER A 229 -4.61 -31.79 0.68
N PHE A 230 -4.16 -31.03 1.67
CA PHE A 230 -3.14 -29.98 1.51
C PHE A 230 -1.97 -30.20 2.48
N ALA A 231 -0.78 -29.73 2.12
CA ALA A 231 0.42 -29.90 2.91
C ALA A 231 0.30 -29.29 4.32
N ALA A 232 0.76 -29.99 5.36
CA ALA A 232 0.75 -29.50 6.74
C ALA A 232 1.67 -28.29 7.00
N PHE A 233 2.45 -27.87 6.00
CA PHE A 233 3.47 -26.83 6.14
C PHE A 233 2.92 -25.46 6.58
N PRO A 234 1.82 -24.91 6.03
CA PRO A 234 1.29 -23.62 6.49
C PRO A 234 0.76 -23.64 7.92
N ILE A 235 0.30 -24.79 8.39
CA ILE A 235 -0.14 -24.97 9.79
C ILE A 235 1.06 -24.80 10.73
N ILE A 236 2.18 -25.46 10.40
CA ILE A 236 3.43 -25.35 11.16
C ILE A 236 3.96 -23.91 11.09
N LEU A 237 3.98 -23.30 9.90
CA LEU A 237 4.46 -21.94 9.71
C LEU A 237 3.65 -20.92 10.53
N LEU A 238 2.32 -21.02 10.50
CA LEU A 238 1.44 -20.13 11.27
C LEU A 238 1.66 -20.31 12.78
N SER A 239 1.87 -21.55 13.23
CA SER A 239 2.18 -21.86 14.64
C SER A 239 3.49 -21.22 15.10
N VAL A 240 4.55 -21.28 14.29
CA VAL A 240 5.83 -20.63 14.58
C VAL A 240 5.68 -19.11 14.67
N ILE A 241 4.95 -18.49 13.73
CA ILE A 241 4.65 -17.06 13.77
C ILE A 241 3.93 -16.68 15.07
N TRP A 242 2.96 -17.51 15.50
CA TRP A 242 2.21 -17.25 16.72
C TRP A 242 3.08 -17.37 17.98
N ILE A 243 3.92 -18.40 18.06
CA ILE A 243 4.90 -18.56 19.16
C ILE A 243 5.83 -17.36 19.23
N ILE A 244 6.35 -16.88 18.09
CA ILE A 244 7.23 -15.71 18.04
C ILE A 244 6.48 -14.46 18.50
N ASN A 245 5.24 -14.23 18.05
CA ASN A 245 4.44 -13.08 18.44
C ASN A 245 4.26 -12.99 19.97
N ILE A 246 3.89 -14.11 20.59
CA ILE A 246 3.72 -14.20 22.04
C ILE A 246 5.08 -14.11 22.76
N GLY A 247 6.10 -14.78 22.23
CA GLY A 247 7.44 -14.80 22.81
C GLY A 247 8.09 -13.42 22.86
N VAL A 248 7.96 -12.62 21.80
CA VAL A 248 8.45 -11.24 21.78
C VAL A 248 7.71 -10.38 22.81
N TYR A 249 6.38 -10.51 22.92
CA TYR A 249 5.61 -9.79 23.93
C TYR A 249 6.12 -10.10 25.35
N PHE A 250 6.23 -11.37 25.73
CA PHE A 250 6.70 -11.75 27.07
C PHE A 250 8.15 -11.32 27.32
N ARG A 251 9.01 -11.38 26.29
CA ARG A 251 10.40 -10.93 26.40
C ARG A 251 10.48 -9.44 26.69
N GLU A 252 9.72 -8.61 25.98
CA GLU A 252 9.73 -7.16 26.20
C GLU A 252 9.08 -6.79 27.53
N THR A 253 8.00 -7.47 27.97
CA THR A 253 7.41 -7.22 29.29
C THR A 253 8.38 -7.56 30.42
N TYR A 254 9.11 -8.67 30.30
CA TYR A 254 10.07 -9.08 31.32
C TYR A 254 11.31 -8.16 31.34
N ARG A 255 11.72 -7.65 30.17
CA ARG A 255 12.77 -6.64 30.07
C ARG A 255 12.37 -5.34 30.75
N ALA A 256 11.14 -4.87 30.55
CA ALA A 256 10.61 -3.66 31.15
C ALA A 256 10.49 -3.77 32.69
N GLN A 257 10.17 -4.96 33.22
CA GLN A 257 10.11 -5.20 34.66
C GLN A 257 11.48 -5.17 35.37
N LYS A 258 12.57 -5.34 34.62
CA LYS A 258 13.95 -5.34 35.15
C LYS A 258 14.63 -3.96 35.11
N GLN A 259 13.99 -2.97 34.50
CA GLN A 259 14.46 -1.59 34.43
C GLN A 259 13.82 -0.77 35.55
#